data_AF-A0A1V6EAK1-F1
#
_entry.id   AF-A0A1V6EAK1-F1
#
_cell.length_a   1.000
_cell.length_b   1.000
_cell.length_c   1.000
_cell.angle_alpha   90.00
_cell.angle_beta   90.00
_cell.angle_gamma   90.00
#
_symmetry.space_group_name_H-M   'P 1'
#
loop_
_entity.id
_entity.type
_entity.pdbx_description
1 polymer ?
#
loop_
_entity_poly.entity_id
_entity_poly.type
_entity_poly.pdbx_seq_one_letter_code
_entity_poly.pdbx_strand_id
1 'polypeptide(L)'
;MKSSDVVLFMKGSASFPMCGFSGRAIQILKACGVDPKSVTTVNVLDDDAIRQGIKEYSNWPTIPQLYVKGEFIGGSDIMMEMYESGELMQVLGTTS
;
A
#
# COMPACT_ATOMS: atom_id res chain seq x y z
N MET A 1 10.87 -15.51 7.31
CA MET A 1 9.70 -14.91 6.64
C MET A 1 10.25 -13.92 5.62
N LYS A 2 9.85 -14.05 4.35
CA LYS A 2 10.39 -13.20 3.28
C LYS A 2 9.86 -11.78 3.50
N SER A 3 10.73 -10.89 3.95
CA SER A 3 10.47 -9.45 4.04
C SER A 3 10.42 -8.95 2.60
N SER A 4 9.23 -8.93 2.00
CA SER A 4 9.03 -8.17 0.77
C SER A 4 9.12 -6.69 1.15
N ASP A 5 9.88 -5.89 0.40
CA ASP A 5 9.97 -4.44 0.60
C ASP A 5 8.64 -3.79 0.22
N VAL A 6 7.68 -3.81 1.15
CA VAL A 6 6.34 -3.26 0.95
C VAL A 6 6.33 -1.83 1.49
N VAL A 7 6.07 -0.89 0.58
CA VAL A 7 5.94 0.53 0.90
C VAL A 7 4.52 0.98 0.55
N LEU A 8 3.84 1.64 1.49
CA LEU A 8 2.50 2.16 1.28
C LEU A 8 2.50 3.67 1.53
N PHE A 9 2.29 4.45 0.47
CA PHE A 9 2.01 5.87 0.58
C PHE A 9 0.54 6.04 0.93
N MET A 10 0.25 6.60 2.10
CA MET A 10 -1.11 6.66 2.64
C MET A 10 -1.36 7.98 3.39
N LYS A 11 -2.63 8.24 3.71
CA LYS A 11 -3.02 9.36 4.57
C LYS A 11 -3.11 8.88 6.01
N GLY A 12 -2.26 9.38 6.88
CA GLY A 12 -2.05 8.88 8.24
C GLY A 12 -1.01 7.76 8.28
N SER A 13 -1.16 6.83 9.22
CA SER A 13 -0.24 5.70 9.43
C SER A 13 -0.98 4.35 9.50
N ALA A 14 -0.25 3.24 9.48
CA ALA A 14 -0.85 1.90 9.64
C ALA A 14 -1.68 1.78 10.94
N SER A 15 -1.26 2.43 12.02
CA SER A 15 -1.98 2.43 13.30
C SER A 15 -3.13 3.44 13.35
N PHE A 16 -3.02 4.54 12.62
CA PHE A 16 -4.00 5.63 12.61
C PHE A 16 -4.25 6.11 11.17
N PRO A 17 -5.02 5.36 10.36
CA PRO A 17 -5.38 5.78 9.01
C PRO A 17 -6.34 6.98 9.09
N MET A 18 -6.03 8.05 8.36
CA MET A 18 -6.83 9.28 8.32
C MET A 18 -7.78 9.35 7.11
N CYS A 19 -7.88 8.26 6.33
CA CYS A 19 -8.74 8.17 5.17
C CYS A 19 -9.25 6.73 4.99
N GLY A 20 -10.53 6.56 4.61
CA GLY A 20 -11.14 5.24 4.42
C GLY A 20 -10.41 4.36 3.41
N PHE A 21 -9.92 4.95 2.31
CA PHE A 21 -9.13 4.21 1.31
C PHE A 21 -7.78 3.75 1.86
N SER A 22 -7.11 4.59 2.65
CA SER A 22 -5.86 4.24 3.34
C SER A 22 -6.06 3.14 4.38
N GLY A 23 -7.18 3.19 5.13
CA GLY A 23 -7.57 2.11 6.04
C GLY A 23 -7.84 0.80 5.31
N ARG A 24 -8.55 0.84 4.17
CA ARG A 24 -8.82 -0.32 3.32
C ARG A 24 -7.52 -0.98 2.83
N ALA A 25 -6.55 -0.20 2.35
CA ALA A 25 -5.27 -0.74 1.90
C ALA A 25 -4.53 -1.51 3.01
N ILE A 26 -4.48 -0.98 4.24
CA ILE A 26 -3.89 -1.67 5.38
C ILE A 26 -4.65 -2.96 5.73
N GLN A 27 -5.98 -2.94 5.67
CA GLN A 27 -6.81 -4.12 5.92
C GLN A 27 -6.56 -5.22 4.90
N ILE A 28 -6.44 -4.87 3.61
CA ILE A 28 -6.13 -5.82 2.53
C ILE A 28 -4.76 -6.46 2.75
N LEU A 29 -3.72 -5.65 3.05
CA LEU A 29 -2.39 -6.18 3.34
C LEU A 29 -2.39 -7.15 4.53
N LYS A 30 -3.14 -6.80 5.58
CA LYS A 30 -3.33 -7.69 6.74
C LYS A 30 -4.07 -8.97 6.37
N ALA A 31 -5.08 -8.89 5.51
CA ALA A 31 -5.81 -10.07 5.01
C ALA A 31 -4.92 -10.99 4.16
N CYS A 32 -3.93 -10.43 3.45
CA CYS A 32 -2.90 -11.19 2.75
C CYS A 32 -1.85 -11.83 3.70
N GLY A 33 -1.96 -11.63 5.02
CA GLY A 33 -1.00 -12.16 5.99
C GLY A 33 0.26 -11.30 6.16
N VAL A 34 0.28 -10.07 5.65
CA VAL A 34 1.38 -9.13 5.90
C VAL A 34 1.19 -8.50 7.28
N ASP A 35 2.23 -8.55 8.11
CA ASP A 35 2.24 -7.82 9.39
C ASP A 35 2.28 -6.31 9.10
N PRO A 36 1.33 -5.50 9.60
CA PRO A 36 1.38 -4.04 9.44
C PRO A 36 2.71 -3.41 9.91
N LYS A 37 3.42 -4.05 10.85
CA LYS A 37 4.73 -3.59 11.33
C LYS A 37 5.86 -3.80 10.31
N SER A 38 5.70 -4.72 9.36
CA SER A 38 6.67 -4.93 8.28
C SER A 38 6.38 -4.07 7.05
N VAL A 39 5.25 -3.35 7.03
CA VAL A 39 4.91 -2.41 5.96
C VAL A 39 5.52 -1.06 6.29
N THR A 40 6.34 -0.53 5.39
CA THR A 40 6.81 0.85 5.51
C THR A 40 5.70 1.79 5.06
N THR A 41 5.09 2.53 5.98
CA THR A 41 4.07 3.53 5.61
C THR A 41 4.66 4.92 5.53
N VAL A 42 4.36 5.64 4.46
CA VAL A 42 4.73 7.05 4.28
C VAL A 42 3.45 7.89 4.36
N ASN A 43 3.38 8.76 5.37
CA ASN A 43 2.24 9.66 5.54
C ASN A 43 2.37 10.87 4.62
N VAL A 44 1.59 10.90 3.54
CA VAL A 44 1.62 12.01 2.57
C VAL A 44 0.93 13.29 3.07
N LEU A 45 0.34 13.26 4.27
CA LEU A 45 -0.22 14.47 4.88
C LEU A 45 0.84 15.32 5.59
N ASP A 46 1.97 14.72 5.96
CA ASP A 46 3.04 15.43 6.67
C ASP A 46 3.95 16.21 5.71
N ASP A 47 3.95 15.85 4.42
CA ASP A 47 4.80 16.46 3.40
C ASP A 47 4.06 16.54 2.05
N ASP A 48 3.70 17.77 1.65
CA ASP A 48 3.05 18.03 0.38
C ASP A 48 3.96 17.80 -0.83
N ALA A 49 5.29 17.90 -0.69
CA ALA A 49 6.24 17.58 -1.77
C ALA A 49 6.25 16.08 -2.04
N ILE A 50 6.25 15.24 -1.00
CA ILE A 50 6.08 13.78 -1.15
C ILE A 50 4.73 13.47 -1.80
N ARG A 51 3.67 14.15 -1.36
CA ARG A 51 2.30 13.95 -1.87
C ARG A 51 2.17 14.23 -3.36
N GLN A 52 2.80 15.29 -3.86
CA GLN A 52 2.78 15.59 -5.30
C GLN A 52 3.77 14.71 -6.05
N GLY A 53 5.00 14.58 -5.56
CA GLY A 53 6.04 13.80 -6.20
C GLY A 53 5.67 12.34 -6.42
N ILE A 54 4.97 11.70 -5.47
CA ILE A 54 4.55 10.30 -5.65
C ILE A 54 3.49 10.13 -6.74
N LYS A 55 2.61 11.12 -6.94
CA LYS A 55 1.60 11.07 -8.00
C LYS A 55 2.22 11.24 -9.37
N GLU A 56 3.19 12.15 -9.49
CA GLU A 56 3.94 12.36 -10.72
C GLU A 56 4.80 11.14 -11.04
N TYR A 57 5.47 10.57 -10.04
CA TYR A 57 6.34 9.40 -10.20
C TYR A 57 5.58 8.14 -10.61
N SER A 58 4.43 7.85 -9.99
CA SER A 58 3.56 6.73 -10.38
C SER A 58 2.75 6.98 -11.64
N ASN A 59 2.70 8.23 -12.12
CA ASN A 59 1.69 8.71 -13.06
C ASN A 59 0.26 8.34 -12.60
N TRP A 60 0.01 8.41 -11.28
CA TRP A 60 -1.25 8.00 -10.66
C TRP A 60 -1.80 9.09 -9.72
N PRO A 61 -3.05 9.56 -9.90
CA PRO A 61 -3.53 10.77 -9.23
C PRO A 61 -4.00 10.57 -7.77
N THR A 62 -4.22 9.33 -7.34
CA THR A 62 -4.90 9.02 -6.07
C THR A 62 -3.97 8.41 -5.02
N ILE A 63 -4.42 8.42 -3.76
CA ILE A 63 -3.77 7.85 -2.58
C ILE A 63 -4.84 7.00 -1.86
N PRO A 64 -4.51 5.80 -1.34
CA PRO A 64 -3.17 5.24 -1.15
C PRO A 64 -2.51 4.70 -2.42
N GLN A 65 -1.19 4.52 -2.38
CA GLN A 65 -0.40 3.86 -3.44
C GLN A 65 0.52 2.81 -2.83
N LEU A 66 0.39 1.57 -3.30
CA LEU A 66 1.19 0.43 -2.88
C LEU A 66 2.38 0.22 -3.82
N TYR A 67 3.54 0.01 -3.22
CA TYR A 67 4.76 -0.40 -3.88
C TYR A 67 5.28 -1.69 -3.25
N VAL A 68 5.74 -2.61 -4.08
CA VAL A 68 6.37 -3.85 -3.64
C VAL A 68 7.69 -3.99 -4.39
N LYS A 69 8.81 -4.04 -3.65
CA LYS A 69 10.17 -4.10 -4.21
C LYS A 69 10.48 -2.95 -5.19
N GLY A 70 9.91 -1.78 -4.93
CA GLY A 70 10.08 -0.59 -5.76
C GLY A 70 9.16 -0.52 -6.99
N GLU A 71 8.37 -1.55 -7.26
CA GLU A 71 7.39 -1.54 -8.35
C GLU A 71 6.03 -1.03 -7.87
N PHE A 72 5.41 -0.16 -8.66
CA PHE A 72 4.07 0.36 -8.38
C PHE A 72 3.03 -0.72 -8.66
N ILE A 73 2.24 -1.07 -7.65
CA ILE A 73 1.19 -2.09 -7.75
C ILE A 73 -0.17 -1.46 -8.05
N GLY A 74 -0.52 -0.38 -7.35
CA GLY A 74 -1.80 0.29 -7.55
C GLY A 74 -2.33 1.01 -6.31
N GLY A 75 -3.54 1.55 -6.46
CA GLY A 75 -4.32 2.12 -5.37
C GLY A 75 -5.19 1.10 -4.64
N SER A 76 -6.00 1.56 -3.68
CA SER A 76 -6.81 0.66 -2.83
C SER A 76 -7.80 -0.22 -3.58
N ASP A 77 -8.35 0.24 -4.70
CA ASP A 77 -9.33 -0.53 -5.47
C ASP A 77 -8.64 -1.64 -6.28
N ILE A 78 -7.51 -1.34 -6.92
CA ILE A 78 -6.65 -2.34 -7.59
C ILE A 78 -6.16 -3.38 -6.58
N MET A 79 -5.74 -2.95 -5.39
CA MET A 79 -5.37 -3.88 -4.32
C MET A 79 -6.51 -4.83 -3.95
N MET A 80 -7.77 -4.36 -3.96
CA MET A 80 -8.92 -5.21 -3.67
C MET A 80 -9.14 -6.23 -4.79
N GLU A 81 -9.09 -5.81 -6.05
CA GLU A 81 -9.23 -6.70 -7.20
C GLU A 81 -8.13 -7.77 -7.25
N MET A 82 -6.88 -7.36 -6.99
CA MET A 82 -5.74 -8.28 -6.90
C MET A 82 -5.85 -9.22 -5.69
N TYR A 83 -6.45 -8.78 -4.59
CA TYR A 83 -6.72 -9.63 -3.43
C TYR A 83 -7.79 -10.68 -3.75
N GLU A 84 -8.90 -10.28 -4.39
CA GLU A 84 -9.98 -11.18 -4.77
C GLU A 84 -9.54 -12.23 -5.80
N SER A 85 -8.66 -11.86 -6.72
CA SER A 85 -8.04 -12.80 -7.67
C SER A 85 -6.91 -13.64 -7.08
N GLY A 86 -6.41 -13.28 -5.90
CA GLY A 86 -5.25 -13.90 -5.24
C GLY A 86 -3.89 -13.48 -5.79
N GLU A 87 -3.84 -12.65 -6.82
CA GLU A 87 -2.62 -12.09 -7.41
C GLU A 87 -1.80 -11.29 -6.38
N LEU A 88 -2.49 -10.53 -5.50
CA LEU A 88 -1.82 -9.71 -4.50
C LEU A 88 -0.97 -10.55 -3.53
N MET A 89 -1.48 -11.73 -3.13
CA MET A 89 -0.75 -12.66 -2.26
C MET A 89 0.49 -13.22 -2.96
N GLN A 90 0.42 -13.47 -4.27
CA GLN A 90 1.57 -13.89 -5.07
C GLN A 90 2.63 -12.79 -5.14
N VAL A 91 2.22 -11.55 -5.41
CA VAL A 91 3.12 -10.37 -5.45
C VAL A 91 3.81 -10.16 -4.11
N LEU A 92 3.05 -10.26 -3.01
CA LEU A 92 3.58 -10.11 -1.65
C LEU A 92 4.47 -11.28 -1.22
N GLY A 93 4.42 -12.41 -1.93
CA GLY A 93 5.13 -13.63 -1.57
C GLY A 93 4.55 -14.33 -0.33
N THR A 94 3.29 -14.03 -0.02
CA THR A 94 2.51 -14.60 1.08
C THR A 94 1.66 -15.74 0.51
N THR A 95 2.28 -16.88 0.22
CA THR A 95 1.54 -18.11 -0.11
C THR A 95 0.91 -18.69 1.16
N SER A 96 -0.34 -19.18 1.05
CA SER A 96 -0.96 -20.04 2.07
C SER A 96 -0.15 -21.31 2.33
#